data_AF-A0A5P2WDT7-F1
#
_entry.id   AF-A0A5P2WDT7-F1
#
_cell.length_a   1.000
_cell.length_b   1.000
_cell.length_c   1.000
_cell.angle_alpha   90.00
_cell.angle_beta   90.00
_cell.angle_gamma   90.00
#
_symmetry.space_group_name_H-M   'P 1'
#
loop_
_entity.id
_entity.type
_entity.pdbx_description
1 polymer ?
#
loop_
_entity_poly.entity_id
_entity_poly.type
_entity_poly.pdbx_seq_one_letter_code
_entity_poly.pdbx_strand_id
1 'polypeptide(L)'
;MGLEIEPMRPVGGAHEAADEVLHGCDSLAPVFDNLNTYETTTHFNGQSTVSLDGARATAESYCLAHHLSVGEDGQRTLMIAAIRYLDELVKQDGGWLFAERRLLVDWTETRPSAA
;
A
#
# COMPACT_ATOMS: atom_id res chain seq x y z
N MET A 1 -16.55 -21.48 1.30
CA MET A 1 -17.41 -20.35 0.92
C MET A 1 -16.50 -19.42 0.14
N GLY A 2 -16.60 -19.42 -1.19
CA GLY A 2 -15.67 -18.69 -2.06
C GLY A 2 -16.02 -17.21 -2.09
N LEU A 3 -15.04 -16.35 -1.81
CA LEU A 3 -15.12 -14.92 -2.09
C LEU A 3 -14.56 -14.71 -3.49
N GLU A 4 -15.42 -14.28 -4.41
CA GLU A 4 -15.01 -13.78 -5.71
C GLU A 4 -14.31 -12.43 -5.48
N ILE A 5 -13.02 -12.36 -5.77
CA ILE A 5 -12.30 -11.09 -5.86
C ILE A 5 -12.64 -10.51 -7.23
N GLU A 6 -13.45 -9.46 -7.25
CA GLU A 6 -13.70 -8.72 -8.49
C GLU A 6 -12.36 -8.17 -9.04
N PRO A 7 -12.07 -8.30 -10.34
CA PRO A 7 -10.88 -7.69 -10.91
C PRO A 7 -10.98 -6.16 -10.74
N MET A 8 -9.89 -5.56 -10.28
CA MET A 8 -9.76 -4.10 -10.12
C MET A 8 -10.15 -3.42 -11.44
N ARG A 9 -11.34 -2.80 -11.46
CA ARG A 9 -11.85 -2.10 -12.64
C ARG A 9 -10.95 -0.91 -12.94
N PRO A 10 -10.57 -0.66 -14.20
CA PRO A 10 -9.97 0.63 -14.53
C PRO A 10 -11.08 1.67 -14.43
N VAL A 11 -10.78 2.88 -13.93
CA VAL A 11 -11.36 4.16 -14.40
C VAL A 11 -10.87 5.32 -13.53
N GLY A 12 -10.56 6.43 -14.21
CA GLY A 12 -10.32 7.74 -13.62
C GLY A 12 -11.60 8.36 -13.04
N GLY A 13 -11.41 9.10 -11.96
CA GLY A 13 -12.46 9.66 -11.12
C GLY A 13 -11.98 9.59 -9.67
N ALA A 14 -12.21 10.61 -8.86
CA ALA A 14 -11.80 10.61 -7.46
C ALA A 14 -12.36 9.37 -6.75
N HIS A 15 -11.47 8.48 -6.31
CA HIS A 15 -11.81 7.24 -5.62
C HIS A 15 -12.07 7.52 -4.15
N GLU A 16 -13.31 7.34 -3.68
CA GLU A 16 -13.52 6.90 -2.29
C GLU A 16 -13.04 5.44 -2.23
N ALA A 17 -11.82 5.23 -1.73
CA ALA A 17 -11.38 3.88 -1.38
C ALA A 17 -12.28 3.37 -0.23
N ALA A 18 -12.80 2.15 -0.35
CA ALA A 18 -13.52 1.53 0.75
C ALA A 18 -12.60 1.47 1.99
N ASP A 19 -13.10 1.94 3.14
CA ASP A 19 -12.39 1.89 4.42
C ASP A 19 -12.34 0.43 4.92
N GLU A 20 -11.45 -0.38 4.35
CA GLU A 20 -11.15 -1.71 4.88
C GLU A 20 -10.24 -1.58 6.10
N VAL A 21 -10.71 -2.05 7.25
CA VAL A 21 -9.94 -2.04 8.50
C VAL A 21 -9.49 -3.47 8.81
N LEU A 22 -8.18 -3.65 8.89
CA LEU A 22 -7.53 -4.93 9.18
C LEU A 22 -6.92 -4.90 10.58
N HIS A 23 -7.14 -5.96 11.36
CA HIS A 23 -6.68 -6.07 12.73
C HIS A 23 -5.77 -7.29 12.93
N GLY A 24 -4.54 -7.02 13.37
CA GLY A 24 -3.54 -8.04 13.66
C GLY A 24 -2.82 -8.57 12.41
N CYS A 25 -1.63 -9.14 12.60
CA CYS A 25 -0.77 -9.57 11.50
C CYS A 25 -1.42 -10.63 10.60
N ASP A 26 -2.21 -11.55 11.15
CA ASP A 26 -2.87 -12.61 10.38
C ASP A 26 -3.83 -12.06 9.33
N SER A 27 -4.51 -10.94 9.65
CA SER A 27 -5.43 -10.28 8.71
C SER A 27 -4.71 -9.63 7.52
N LEU A 28 -3.40 -9.40 7.62
CA LEU A 28 -2.59 -8.84 6.53
C LEU A 28 -2.11 -9.91 5.55
N ALA A 29 -2.12 -11.19 5.92
CA ALA A 29 -1.61 -12.26 5.07
C ALA A 29 -2.27 -12.29 3.68
N PRO A 30 -3.62 -12.19 3.55
CA PRO A 30 -4.27 -12.14 2.24
C PRO A 30 -3.89 -10.91 1.41
N VAL A 31 -3.63 -9.77 2.05
CA VAL A 31 -3.19 -8.54 1.38
C VAL A 31 -1.81 -8.75 0.75
N PHE A 32 -0.90 -9.36 1.50
CA PHE A 32 0.44 -9.68 0.98
C PHE A 32 0.40 -10.78 -0.06
N ASP A 33 -0.48 -11.78 0.08
CA ASP A 33 -0.67 -12.82 -0.93
C ASP A 33 -1.11 -12.22 -2.28
N ASN A 34 -1.97 -11.20 -2.25
CA ASN A 34 -2.40 -10.50 -3.46
C ASN A 34 -1.25 -9.78 -4.18
N LEU A 35 -0.16 -9.41 -3.48
CA LEU A 35 1.01 -8.81 -4.12
C LEU A 35 1.72 -9.77 -5.08
N ASN A 36 1.50 -11.09 -4.96
CA ASN A 36 2.04 -12.08 -5.89
C ASN A 36 1.41 -12.01 -7.29
N THR A 37 0.36 -11.20 -7.48
CA THR A 37 -0.18 -10.89 -8.83
C THR A 37 0.75 -9.98 -9.64
N TYR A 38 1.71 -9.32 -8.98
CA TYR A 38 2.74 -8.50 -9.61
C TYR A 38 4.03 -9.30 -9.78
N GLU A 39 4.67 -9.14 -10.92
CA GLU A 39 6.02 -9.67 -11.19
C GLU A 39 7.05 -8.97 -10.30
N THR A 40 6.87 -7.68 -10.05
CA THR A 40 7.79 -6.90 -9.20
C THR A 40 7.02 -5.78 -8.52
N THR A 41 7.34 -5.55 -7.24
CA THR A 41 6.86 -4.39 -6.50
C THR A 41 8.04 -3.58 -5.96
N THR A 42 7.91 -2.27 -5.89
CA THR A 42 8.89 -1.39 -5.25
C THR A 42 8.16 -0.24 -4.58
N HIS A 43 8.42 -0.04 -3.30
CA HIS A 43 7.87 1.09 -2.55
C HIS A 43 9.00 2.09 -2.33
N PHE A 44 8.88 3.26 -2.95
CA PHE A 44 9.81 4.35 -2.75
C PHE A 44 9.23 5.33 -1.72
N ASN A 45 9.74 5.26 -0.49
CA ASN A 45 9.35 6.16 0.58
C ASN A 45 10.12 7.48 0.44
N GLY A 46 9.37 8.58 0.34
CA GLY A 46 9.88 9.94 0.22
C GLY A 46 9.89 10.68 1.55
N GLN A 47 9.52 11.97 1.49
CA GLN A 47 9.47 12.83 2.66
C GLN A 47 8.63 12.18 3.77
N SER A 48 9.11 12.29 5.00
CA SER A 48 8.44 11.77 6.18
C SER A 48 8.57 12.77 7.33
N THR A 49 7.52 12.93 8.13
CA THR A 49 7.51 13.72 9.36
C THR A 49 7.11 12.82 10.52
N VAL A 50 7.68 13.05 11.70
CA VAL A 50 7.40 12.28 12.91
C VAL A 50 7.28 13.23 14.11
N SER A 51 6.23 13.08 14.91
CA SER A 51 6.04 13.78 16.17
C SER A 51 6.09 12.78 17.33
N LEU A 52 7.08 12.92 18.21
CA LEU A 52 7.30 12.03 19.35
C LEU A 52 6.55 12.54 20.59
N ASP A 53 5.90 11.63 21.32
CA ASP A 53 5.30 11.84 22.63
C ASP A 53 5.65 10.67 23.57
N GLY A 54 6.82 10.77 24.19
CA GLY A 54 7.33 9.73 25.09
C GLY A 54 7.49 8.36 24.40
N ALA A 55 6.60 7.42 24.74
CA ALA A 55 6.55 6.07 24.19
C ALA A 55 5.55 5.93 23.02
N ARG A 56 5.00 7.03 22.52
CA ARG A 56 4.10 7.10 21.36
C ARG A 56 4.67 8.06 20.32
N ALA A 57 4.26 7.90 19.07
CA ALA A 57 4.53 8.87 18.03
C ALA A 57 3.44 8.85 16.95
N THR A 58 3.27 9.97 16.25
CA THR A 58 2.53 10.02 15.00
C THR A 58 3.50 10.29 13.86
N ALA A 59 3.24 9.74 12.69
CA ALA A 59 4.06 9.97 11.50
C ALA A 59 3.21 10.11 10.23
N GLU A 60 3.67 10.94 9.31
CA GLU A 60 3.19 10.98 7.93
C GLU A 60 4.35 10.65 7.01
N SER A 61 4.18 9.68 6.11
CA SER A 61 5.20 9.30 5.12
C SER A 61 4.59 9.23 3.73
N TYR A 62 5.23 9.88 2.76
CA TYR A 62 4.85 9.78 1.35
C TYR A 62 5.49 8.55 0.72
N CYS A 63 4.75 7.83 -0.11
CA CYS A 63 5.22 6.63 -0.81
C CYS A 63 4.76 6.62 -2.26
N LEU A 64 5.65 6.22 -3.16
CA LEU A 64 5.30 5.81 -4.53
C LEU A 64 5.44 4.29 -4.63
N ALA A 65 4.31 3.59 -4.63
CA ALA A 65 4.27 2.14 -4.82
C ALA A 65 4.21 1.82 -6.31
N HIS A 66 5.25 1.17 -6.81
CA HIS A 66 5.37 0.71 -8.18
C HIS A 66 5.04 -0.78 -8.22
N HIS A 67 4.11 -1.16 -9.07
CA HIS A 67 3.64 -2.52 -9.25
C HIS A 67 3.72 -2.89 -10.73
N LEU A 68 4.65 -3.77 -11.08
CA LEU A 68 4.86 -4.25 -12.45
C LEU A 68 4.17 -5.60 -12.61
N SER A 69 3.33 -5.73 -13.63
CA SER A 69 2.75 -7.00 -14.07
C SER A 69 3.25 -7.35 -15.48
N VAL A 70 3.30 -8.66 -15.76
CA VAL A 70 3.61 -9.20 -17.09
C VAL A 70 2.48 -10.13 -17.52
N GLY A 71 1.84 -9.84 -18.65
CA GLY A 71 0.80 -10.68 -19.23
C GLY A 71 1.37 -11.95 -19.86
N GLU A 72 0.50 -12.91 -20.18
CA GLU A 72 0.90 -14.16 -20.87
C GLU A 72 1.51 -13.90 -22.26
N ASP A 73 1.14 -12.79 -22.90
CA ASP A 73 1.69 -12.31 -24.17
C ASP A 73 3.04 -11.55 -24.01
N GLY A 74 3.55 -11.48 -22.79
CA GLY A 74 4.78 -10.77 -22.43
C GLY A 74 4.62 -9.25 -22.32
N GLN A 75 3.42 -8.69 -22.49
CA GLN A 75 3.20 -7.25 -22.34
C GLN A 75 3.36 -6.82 -20.88
N ARG A 76 4.10 -5.74 -20.66
CA ARG A 76 4.40 -5.20 -19.33
C ARG A 76 3.51 -4.02 -19.03
N THR A 77 2.90 -4.03 -17.85
CA THR A 77 2.09 -2.91 -17.32
C THR A 77 2.67 -2.46 -16.00
N LEU A 78 2.89 -1.16 -15.84
CA LEU A 78 3.30 -0.53 -14.59
C LEU A 78 2.12 0.26 -14.00
N MET A 79 1.70 -0.12 -12.81
CA MET A 79 0.82 0.68 -11.96
C MET A 79 1.67 1.41 -10.91
N ILE A 80 1.42 2.70 -10.73
CA ILE A 80 2.02 3.54 -9.70
C ILE A 80 0.90 4.07 -8.82
N ALA A 81 0.98 3.85 -7.51
CA ALA A 81 0.11 4.47 -6.53
C ALA A 81 0.91 5.49 -5.70
N ALA A 82 0.45 6.74 -5.67
CA ALA A 82 0.94 7.73 -4.73
C ALA A 82 0.14 7.63 -3.44
N ILE A 83 0.85 7.36 -2.36
CA ILE A 83 0.31 6.96 -1.08
C ILE A 83 0.81 7.91 0.00
N ARG A 84 -0.05 8.24 0.96
CA ARG A 84 0.32 8.78 2.27
C ARG A 84 0.01 7.76 3.34
N TYR A 85 1.04 7.39 4.11
CA TYR A 85 0.89 6.62 5.33
C TYR A 85 0.74 7.57 6.50
N LEU A 86 -0.40 7.52 7.18
CA LEU A 86 -0.61 8.20 8.46
C LEU A 86 -0.52 7.14 9.55
N ASP A 87 0.58 7.15 10.27
CA ASP A 87 0.95 6.10 11.21
C ASP A 87 0.80 6.57 12.66
N GLU A 88 0.26 5.69 13.50
CA GLU A 88 0.43 5.73 14.94
C GLU A 88 1.48 4.69 15.33
N LEU A 89 2.46 5.10 16.12
CA LEU A 89 3.61 4.29 16.53
C LEU A 89 3.65 4.17 18.05
N VAL A 90 4.05 3.00 18.54
CA VAL A 90 4.24 2.74 19.96
C VAL A 90 5.61 2.11 20.22
N LYS A 91 6.27 2.54 21.29
CA LYS A 91 7.53 1.94 21.74
C LYS A 91 7.25 0.85 22.76
N GLN A 92 7.57 -0.39 22.42
CA GLN A 92 7.43 -1.57 23.29
C GLN A 92 8.75 -2.34 23.32
N ASP A 93 9.17 -2.77 24.51
CA ASP A 93 10.42 -3.54 24.72
C ASP A 93 11.66 -2.91 24.06
N GLY A 94 11.70 -1.57 24.03
CA GLY A 94 12.80 -0.80 23.43
C GLY A 94 12.70 -0.55 21.92
N GLY A 95 11.80 -1.24 21.21
CA GLY A 95 11.56 -1.08 19.77
C GLY A 95 10.31 -0.26 19.44
N TRP A 96 10.32 0.43 18.29
CA TRP A 96 9.13 1.10 17.76
C TRP A 96 8.34 0.14 16.85
N LEU A 97 7.01 0.11 17.02
CA LEU A 97 6.08 -0.71 16.27
C LEU A 97 4.97 0.15 15.68
N PHE A 98 4.38 -0.28 14.56
CA PHE A 98 3.12 0.27 14.07
C PHE A 98 1.99 -0.16 15.00
N ALA A 99 1.34 0.80 15.64
CA ALA A 99 0.07 0.58 16.35
C ALA A 99 -1.11 0.65 15.36
N GLU A 100 -1.05 1.60 14.43
CA GLU A 100 -2.00 1.77 13.35
C GLU A 100 -1.29 2.35 12.13
N ARG A 101 -1.75 1.98 10.93
CA ARG A 101 -1.41 2.64 9.68
C ARG A 101 -2.67 2.88 8.89
N ARG A 102 -2.95 4.15 8.60
CA ARG A 102 -3.96 4.54 7.62
C ARG A 102 -3.26 4.83 6.29
N LEU A 103 -3.57 4.01 5.30
CA LEU A 103 -3.06 4.15 3.93
C LEU A 103 -4.05 4.99 3.13
N LEU A 104 -3.64 6.17 2.70
CA LEU A 104 -4.41 7.01 1.80
C LEU A 104 -3.78 6.94 0.40
N VAL A 105 -4.56 6.58 -0.61
CA VAL A 105 -4.13 6.66 -2.01
C VAL A 105 -4.57 8.01 -2.55
N ASP A 106 -3.62 8.92 -2.79
CA ASP A 106 -3.92 10.24 -3.34
C ASP A 106 -4.23 10.17 -4.84
N TRP A 107 -3.51 9.33 -5.59
CA TRP A 107 -3.77 9.03 -7.00
C TRP A 107 -3.10 7.73 -7.45
N THR A 108 -3.58 7.20 -8.58
CA THR A 108 -2.96 6.08 -9.29
C THR A 108 -2.75 6.41 -10.76
N GLU A 109 -1.69 5.86 -11.34
CA GLU A 109 -1.40 5.88 -12.77
C GLU A 109 -1.12 4.45 -13.24
N THR A 110 -1.66 4.05 -14.38
CA THR A 110 -1.33 2.76 -15.01
C THR A 110 -0.95 3.00 -16.46
N ARG A 111 0.19 2.45 -16.87
CA ARG A 111 0.72 2.60 -18.22
C ARG A 111 1.48 1.36 -18.71
N PRO A 112 1.63 1.17 -20.02
CA PRO A 112 2.59 0.22 -20.56
C PRO A 112 4.02 0.53 -20.07
N SER A 113 4.83 -0.52 -19.91
CA SER A 113 6.24 -0.39 -19.51
C SER A 113 7.14 -1.10 -20.52
N ALA A 114 8.34 -0.56 -20.73
CA ALA A 114 9.36 -1.25 -21.51
C ALA A 114 10.08 -2.30 -20.65
N ALA A 115 10.78 -3.23 -21.30
CA ALA A 115 11.64 -4.21 -20.64
C ALA A 115 12.96 -3.59 -20.19
#